data_AF-A0A399XVS1-F1
#
_entry.id   AF-A0A399XVS1-F1
#
_cell.length_a   1.000
_cell.length_b   1.000
_cell.length_c   1.000
_cell.angle_alpha   90.00
_cell.angle_beta   90.00
_cell.angle_gamma   90.00
#
_symmetry.space_group_name_H-M   'P 1'
#
loop_
_entity.id
_entity.type
_entity.pdbx_description
1 polymer ?
#
loop_
_entity_poly.entity_id
_entity_poly.type
_entity_poly.pdbx_seq_one_letter_code
_entity_poly.pdbx_strand_id
1 'polypeptide(L)'
;MCGEQSSTTCVTASGRRPRSRRSATDEPFAHGARGRALGVNKATSGDPRRALGAAGEEVAARWYGRRGYAVLDRNWRCREGEIDLVLRKGHEIVFCEVKTRTSGAFGHPVEAVTTAKQRRLRRLASAWLSERAPFRPASIRFDVATILAGHLQVFEAAF
;
A
#
# COMPACT_ATOMS: atom_id res chain seq x y z
N MET A 1 -55.04 -63.35 -19.14
CA MET A 1 -53.79 -63.33 -19.94
C MET A 1 -52.84 -62.37 -19.24
N CYS A 2 -51.73 -62.92 -18.72
CA CYS A 2 -50.63 -62.19 -18.09
C CYS A 2 -49.96 -61.23 -19.08
N GLY A 3 -49.55 -60.06 -18.60
CA GLY A 3 -48.65 -59.15 -19.29
C GLY A 3 -47.38 -58.94 -18.44
N GLU A 4 -46.25 -59.17 -19.10
CA GLU A 4 -44.83 -59.17 -18.69
C GLU A 4 -44.35 -58.27 -17.54
N GLN A 5 -43.32 -58.79 -16.86
CA GLN A 5 -42.45 -58.09 -15.91
C GLN A 5 -41.18 -57.53 -16.60
N SER A 6 -40.60 -56.50 -15.96
CA SER A 6 -39.17 -56.19 -15.84
C SER A 6 -38.33 -55.84 -17.08
N SER A 7 -37.74 -54.63 -17.06
CA SER A 7 -36.30 -54.50 -16.75
C SER A 7 -35.80 -53.06 -16.74
N THR A 8 -34.89 -52.85 -15.80
CA THR A 8 -34.11 -51.67 -15.42
C THR A 8 -33.14 -51.20 -16.52
N THR A 9 -32.89 -49.88 -16.58
CA THR A 9 -31.56 -49.20 -16.39
C THR A 9 -31.37 -48.00 -17.33
N CYS A 10 -30.57 -47.06 -16.83
CA CYS A 10 -29.75 -46.06 -17.53
C CYS A 10 -30.25 -44.61 -17.50
N VAL A 11 -30.02 -44.02 -16.31
CA VAL A 11 -29.53 -42.66 -16.05
C VAL A 11 -28.95 -41.96 -17.28
N THR A 12 -29.49 -40.79 -17.64
CA THR A 12 -28.70 -39.72 -18.27
C THR A 12 -28.96 -38.40 -17.56
N ALA A 13 -27.89 -37.89 -16.95
CA ALA A 13 -27.87 -36.61 -16.27
C ALA A 13 -27.87 -35.48 -17.32
N SER A 14 -28.91 -34.63 -17.28
CA SER A 14 -28.94 -33.36 -18.00
C SER A 14 -27.83 -32.44 -17.47
N GLY A 15 -26.73 -32.35 -18.21
CA GLY A 15 -25.58 -31.50 -17.92
C GLY A 15 -25.96 -30.02 -17.80
N ARG A 16 -25.90 -29.50 -16.57
CA ARG A 16 -25.84 -28.05 -16.31
C ARG A 16 -24.48 -27.55 -16.80
N ARG A 17 -24.48 -26.71 -17.84
CA ARG A 17 -23.31 -25.93 -18.25
C ARG A 17 -22.85 -25.03 -17.09
N PRO A 18 -21.58 -25.07 -16.65
CA PRO A 18 -21.06 -24.05 -15.77
C PRO A 18 -21.00 -22.73 -16.55
N ARG A 19 -21.73 -21.71 -16.08
CA ARG A 19 -21.57 -20.34 -16.58
C ARG A 19 -20.14 -19.91 -16.30
N SER A 20 -19.47 -19.48 -17.36
CA SER A 20 -18.14 -18.89 -17.36
C SER A 20 -17.99 -17.88 -16.22
N ARG A 21 -16.88 -18.03 -15.48
CA ARG A 21 -16.38 -17.01 -14.56
C ARG A 21 -16.27 -15.71 -15.36
N ARG A 22 -17.19 -14.78 -15.12
CA ARG A 22 -17.04 -13.41 -15.56
C ARG A 22 -15.88 -12.84 -14.74
N SER A 23 -14.87 -12.40 -15.49
CA SER A 23 -13.84 -11.46 -15.11
C SER A 23 -14.40 -10.44 -14.12
N ALA A 24 -13.85 -10.43 -12.91
CA ALA A 24 -14.06 -9.35 -11.97
C ALA A 24 -13.52 -8.08 -12.65
N THR A 25 -14.44 -7.17 -12.92
CA THR A 25 -14.16 -5.85 -13.46
C THR A 25 -13.19 -5.12 -12.53
N ASP A 26 -12.15 -4.53 -13.13
CA ASP A 26 -11.40 -3.42 -12.55
C ASP A 26 -12.38 -2.28 -12.27
N GLU A 27 -12.98 -2.29 -11.08
CA GLU A 27 -13.81 -1.17 -10.62
C GLU A 27 -12.91 0.05 -10.36
N PRO A 28 -13.18 1.21 -10.98
CA PRO A 28 -12.41 2.42 -10.76
C PRO A 28 -12.81 3.03 -9.42
N PHE A 29 -11.97 2.87 -8.39
CA PHE A 29 -12.24 3.44 -7.08
C PHE A 29 -12.03 4.97 -7.08
N ALA A 30 -13.15 5.67 -6.97
CA ALA A 30 -13.24 7.10 -6.79
C ALA A 30 -12.53 7.57 -5.50
N HIS A 31 -11.85 8.71 -5.63
CA HIS A 31 -11.03 9.35 -4.61
C HIS A 31 -11.86 9.80 -3.40
N GLY A 32 -11.57 9.22 -2.24
CA GLY A 32 -11.89 9.78 -0.93
C GLY A 32 -10.66 10.47 -0.32
N ALA A 33 -10.02 11.37 -1.07
CA ALA A 33 -9.01 12.24 -0.51
C ALA A 33 -9.70 13.17 0.49
N ARG A 34 -9.57 12.90 1.79
CA ARG A 34 -9.88 13.89 2.83
C ARG A 34 -8.77 14.95 2.82
N GLY A 35 -8.71 15.71 1.74
CA GLY A 35 -7.98 16.97 1.66
C GLY A 35 -8.77 18.02 2.42
N ARG A 36 -8.29 18.40 3.60
CA ARG A 36 -8.82 19.56 4.32
C ARG A 36 -8.40 20.81 3.53
N ALA A 37 -9.37 21.49 2.92
CA ALA A 37 -9.14 22.71 2.14
C ALA A 37 -8.50 23.83 2.98
N LEU A 38 -7.64 24.59 2.32
CA LEU A 38 -6.73 25.62 2.83
C LEU A 38 -7.48 26.81 3.45
N GLY A 39 -7.15 27.12 4.70
CA GLY A 39 -7.16 28.50 5.18
C GLY A 39 -5.78 29.10 4.91
N VAL A 40 -5.69 30.06 3.99
CA VAL A 40 -4.48 30.85 3.77
C VAL A 40 -4.28 31.74 4.98
N ASN A 41 -3.29 31.41 5.82
CA ASN A 41 -2.75 32.35 6.80
C ASN A 41 -1.22 32.27 6.81
N LYS A 42 -0.63 33.39 6.37
CA LYS A 42 0.70 33.96 6.65
C LYS A 42 1.84 32.96 6.91
N ALA A 43 2.80 32.92 5.98
CA ALA A 43 4.06 32.22 6.09
C ALA A 43 4.74 32.47 7.45
N THR A 44 4.56 31.54 8.37
CA THR A 44 5.39 31.40 9.56
C THR A 44 6.60 30.58 9.15
N SER A 45 7.79 31.15 9.34
CA SER A 45 9.10 30.56 9.06
C SER A 45 9.15 29.10 9.52
N GLY A 46 8.93 28.17 8.59
CA GLY A 46 8.82 26.74 8.89
C GLY A 46 10.18 26.17 9.27
N ASP A 47 10.21 25.28 10.26
CA ASP A 47 11.41 24.52 10.62
C ASP A 47 12.05 23.92 9.36
N PRO A 48 13.30 24.31 9.00
CA PRO A 48 13.97 23.83 7.80
C PRO A 48 14.00 22.30 7.71
N ARG A 49 14.02 21.60 8.85
CA ARG A 49 13.97 20.13 8.89
C ARG A 49 12.61 19.58 8.44
N ARG A 50 11.51 20.25 8.80
CA ARG A 50 10.16 19.86 8.36
C ARG A 50 9.98 20.09 6.86
N ALA A 51 10.44 21.23 6.35
CA ALA A 51 10.41 21.52 4.93
C ALA A 51 11.23 20.50 4.12
N LEU A 52 12.42 20.16 4.62
CA LEU A 52 13.30 19.14 4.04
C LEU A 52 12.66 17.72 4.06
N GLY A 53 11.99 17.36 5.16
CA GLY A 53 11.24 16.11 5.26
C GLY A 53 10.13 16.01 4.22
N ALA A 54 9.27 17.03 4.14
CA ALA A 54 8.17 17.10 3.17
C ALA A 54 8.67 17.06 1.72
N ALA A 55 9.79 17.73 1.42
CA ALA A 55 10.42 17.67 0.11
C ALA A 55 10.92 16.26 -0.23
N GLY A 56 11.47 15.53 0.75
CA GLY A 56 11.87 14.13 0.59
C GLY A 56 10.70 13.21 0.29
N GLU A 57 9.60 13.35 1.03
CA GLU A 57 8.36 12.61 0.79
C GLU A 57 7.82 12.86 -0.63
N GLU A 58 7.83 14.11 -1.09
CA GLU A 58 7.40 14.48 -2.44
C GLU A 58 8.28 13.84 -3.52
N VAL A 59 9.61 13.82 -3.31
CA VAL A 59 10.54 13.18 -4.24
C VAL A 59 10.30 11.67 -4.31
N ALA A 60 10.11 11.00 -3.16
CA ALA A 60 9.82 9.58 -3.09
C ALA A 60 8.46 9.25 -3.74
N ALA A 61 7.39 9.99 -3.41
CA ALA A 61 6.06 9.79 -3.98
C ALA A 61 6.07 9.90 -5.52
N ARG A 62 6.75 10.92 -6.07
CA ARG A 62 6.90 11.05 -7.53
C ARG A 62 7.72 9.92 -8.15
N TRP A 63 8.75 9.42 -7.47
CA TRP A 63 9.54 8.29 -7.95
C TRP A 63 8.71 7.00 -8.05
N TYR A 64 7.85 6.75 -7.07
CA TYR A 64 6.89 5.64 -7.08
C TYR A 64 5.81 5.83 -8.15
N GLY A 65 5.26 7.04 -8.27
CA GLY A 65 4.28 7.38 -9.30
C GLY A 65 4.79 7.08 -10.72
N ARG A 66 6.03 7.47 -11.03
CA ARG A 66 6.68 7.14 -12.31
C ARG A 66 6.87 5.64 -12.57
N ARG A 67 6.77 4.80 -11.53
CA ARG A 67 6.89 3.32 -11.60
C ARG A 67 5.54 2.60 -11.56
N GLY A 68 4.45 3.35 -11.68
CA GLY A 68 3.08 2.83 -11.71
C GLY A 68 2.48 2.53 -10.34
N TYR A 69 3.05 3.08 -9.26
CA TYR A 69 2.44 3.00 -7.94
C TYR A 69 1.46 4.16 -7.74
N ALA A 70 0.27 3.88 -7.22
CA ALA A 70 -0.66 4.88 -6.74
C ALA A 70 -0.34 5.25 -5.29
N VAL A 71 -0.27 6.54 -4.98
CA VAL A 71 -0.15 7.02 -3.60
C VAL A 71 -1.53 6.96 -2.94
N LEU A 72 -1.66 6.11 -1.93
CA LEU A 72 -2.91 5.92 -1.21
C LEU A 72 -3.04 6.83 0.01
N ASP A 73 -1.92 7.14 0.67
CA ASP A 73 -1.83 8.08 1.78
C ASP A 73 -0.40 8.65 1.88
N ARG A 74 -0.31 9.84 2.46
CA ARG A 74 0.94 10.51 2.84
C ARG A 74 0.84 11.00 4.27
N ASN A 75 1.90 10.82 5.06
CA ASN A 75 1.97 11.21 6.46
C ASN A 75 0.69 10.79 7.22
N TRP A 76 0.29 9.52 7.05
CA TRP A 76 -0.86 8.97 7.75
C TRP A 76 -0.53 8.81 9.22
N ARG A 77 -1.44 9.22 10.11
CA ARG A 77 -1.19 9.29 11.55
C ARG A 77 -2.29 8.63 12.33
N CYS A 78 -1.90 7.89 13.36
CA CYS A 78 -2.78 7.34 14.37
C CYS A 78 -2.15 7.52 15.76
N ARG A 79 -2.81 7.01 16.81
CA ARG A 79 -2.31 7.10 18.19
C ARG A 79 -0.93 6.43 18.39
N GLU A 80 -0.60 5.43 17.57
CA GLU A 80 0.62 4.64 17.71
C GLU A 80 1.83 5.23 16.95
N GLY A 81 1.59 6.18 16.03
CA GLY A 81 2.64 6.78 15.22
C GLY A 81 2.17 7.23 13.85
N GLU A 82 3.11 7.29 12.93
CA GLU A 82 2.90 7.80 11.58
C GLU A 82 3.56 6.89 10.53
N ILE A 83 2.98 6.89 9.33
CA ILE A 83 3.53 6.26 8.13
C ILE A 83 3.71 7.35 7.08
N ASP A 84 4.93 7.50 6.56
CA ASP A 84 5.26 8.57 5.62
C ASP A 84 4.53 8.39 4.29
N LEU A 85 4.57 7.18 3.70
CA LEU A 85 3.89 6.88 2.44
C LEU A 85 3.22 5.50 2.49
N VAL A 86 1.98 5.43 1.99
CA VAL A 86 1.32 4.17 1.65
C VAL A 86 1.00 4.14 0.17
N LEU A 87 1.42 3.08 -0.50
CA LEU A 87 1.42 2.98 -1.96
C LEU A 87 0.77 1.67 -2.41
N ARG A 88 0.24 1.66 -3.63
CA ARG A 88 -0.36 0.46 -4.24
C ARG A 88 0.16 0.22 -5.64
N LYS A 89 0.46 -1.04 -5.95
CA LYS A 89 0.65 -1.51 -7.33
C LYS A 89 -0.07 -2.84 -7.51
N GLY A 90 -1.15 -2.83 -8.29
CA GLY A 90 -2.06 -3.97 -8.38
C GLY A 90 -2.64 -4.34 -7.00
N HIS A 91 -2.30 -5.54 -6.53
CA HIS A 91 -2.71 -6.08 -5.22
C HIS A 91 -1.62 -6.00 -4.15
N GLU A 92 -0.47 -5.41 -4.44
CA GLU A 92 0.59 -5.13 -3.48
C GLU A 92 0.34 -3.79 -2.79
N ILE A 93 0.51 -3.76 -1.46
CA ILE A 93 0.64 -2.52 -0.69
C ILE A 93 2.08 -2.37 -0.21
N VAL A 94 2.62 -1.17 -0.42
CA VAL A 94 3.94 -0.79 0.07
C VAL A 94 3.79 0.28 1.13
N PHE A 95 4.36 0.02 2.30
CA PHE A 95 4.55 1.01 3.36
C PHE A 95 5.99 1.50 3.27
N CYS A 96 6.19 2.78 2.95
CA CYS A 96 7.52 3.34 2.75
C CYS A 96 7.84 4.37 3.83
N GLU A 97 8.95 4.16 4.53
CA GLU A 97 9.56 5.13 5.43
C GLU A 97 10.53 6.00 4.64
N VAL A 98 10.41 7.33 4.76
CA VAL A 98 11.23 8.31 4.04
C VAL A 98 12.20 8.99 5.00
N LYS A 99 13.49 8.99 4.66
CA LYS A 99 14.55 9.64 5.44
C LYS A 99 15.32 10.62 4.59
N THR A 100 15.12 11.92 4.85
CA THR A 100 15.95 12.98 4.27
C THR A 100 17.14 13.29 5.17
N ARG A 101 18.33 13.43 4.58
CA ARG A 101 19.59 13.72 5.28
C ARG A 101 20.37 14.82 4.56
N THR A 102 21.12 15.60 5.34
CA THR A 102 22.03 16.65 4.85
C THR A 102 23.50 16.22 4.89
N SER A 103 23.86 15.13 5.58
CA SER A 103 25.23 14.59 5.65
C SER A 103 25.25 13.07 5.46
N GLY A 104 26.34 12.56 4.88
CA GLY A 104 26.53 11.15 4.54
C GLY A 104 27.09 10.27 5.65
N ALA A 105 27.27 10.80 6.86
CA ALA A 105 27.65 9.98 8.00
C ALA A 105 26.49 9.02 8.34
N PHE A 106 26.83 7.80 8.73
CA PHE A 106 25.97 6.66 9.14
C PHE A 106 25.68 5.61 8.06
N GLY A 107 25.90 4.35 8.50
CA GLY A 107 25.95 3.10 7.74
C GLY A 107 24.68 2.71 6.98
N HIS A 108 24.62 1.42 6.61
CA HIS A 108 23.68 0.97 5.59
C HIS A 108 22.23 1.29 6.00
N PRO A 109 21.41 1.92 5.16
CA PRO A 109 20.08 2.41 5.56
C PRO A 109 19.10 1.30 5.97
N VAL A 110 19.37 0.04 5.58
CA VAL A 110 18.68 -1.15 6.11
C VAL A 110 19.10 -1.43 7.57
N GLU A 111 20.39 -1.32 7.89
CA GLU A 111 20.90 -1.40 9.27
C GLU A 111 20.34 -0.24 10.13
N ALA A 112 20.04 0.90 9.49
CA ALA A 112 19.43 2.04 10.14
C ALA A 112 17.92 1.86 10.48
N VAL A 113 17.26 0.78 10.04
CA VAL A 113 15.92 0.41 10.53
C VAL A 113 16.05 -0.65 11.61
N THR A 114 16.18 -0.18 12.85
CA THR A 114 16.26 -1.05 14.03
C THR A 114 15.05 -1.98 14.12
N THR A 115 15.23 -3.16 14.74
CA THR A 115 14.14 -4.13 14.98
C THR A 115 12.92 -3.50 15.66
N ALA A 116 13.14 -2.52 16.55
CA ALA A 116 12.06 -1.76 17.17
C ALA A 116 11.25 -0.95 16.15
N LYS A 117 11.93 -0.30 15.20
CA LYS A 117 11.29 0.49 14.14
C LYS A 117 10.51 -0.41 13.18
N GLN A 118 11.07 -1.56 12.82
CA GLN A 118 10.37 -2.56 12.00
C GLN A 118 9.08 -3.06 12.67
N ARG A 119 9.17 -3.43 13.97
CA ARG A 119 7.99 -3.88 14.74
C ARG A 119 6.92 -2.79 14.81
N ARG A 120 7.33 -1.53 14.97
CA ARG A 120 6.41 -0.38 14.97
C ARG A 120 5.72 -0.22 13.61
N LEU A 121 6.48 -0.24 12.51
CA LEU A 121 5.91 -0.10 11.16
C LEU A 121 4.94 -1.23 10.82
N ARG A 122 5.21 -2.47 11.25
CA ARG A 122 4.26 -3.59 11.08
C ARG A 122 2.94 -3.36 11.83
N ARG A 123 2.98 -2.79 13.05
CA ARG A 123 1.76 -2.44 13.81
C ARG A 123 0.96 -1.33 13.14
N LEU A 124 1.66 -0.30 12.68
CA LEU A 124 1.04 0.82 11.96
C LEU A 124 0.39 0.36 10.65
N ALA A 125 1.05 -0.53 9.90
CA ALA A 125 0.49 -1.14 8.70
C ALA A 125 -0.80 -1.92 9.01
N SER A 126 -0.83 -2.72 10.09
CA SER A 126 -2.04 -3.39 10.53
C SER A 126 -3.17 -2.42 10.86
N ALA A 127 -2.88 -1.35 11.60
CA ALA A 127 -3.86 -0.33 11.95
C ALA A 127 -4.43 0.37 10.70
N TRP A 128 -3.57 0.75 9.76
CA TRP A 128 -3.97 1.36 8.49
C TRP A 128 -4.86 0.42 7.66
N LEU A 129 -4.53 -0.88 7.60
CA LEU A 129 -5.34 -1.88 6.90
C LEU A 129 -6.70 -2.09 7.56
N SER A 130 -6.76 -2.10 8.89
CA SER A 130 -8.00 -2.23 9.65
C SER A 130 -8.96 -1.06 9.41
N GLU A 131 -8.46 0.18 9.30
CA GLU A 131 -9.27 1.35 8.98
C GLU A 131 -9.86 1.33 7.57
N ARG A 132 -9.29 0.53 6.65
CA ARG A 132 -9.64 0.47 5.23
C ARG A 132 -10.43 -0.78 4.84
N ALA A 133 -11.03 -1.48 5.79
CA ALA A 133 -11.84 -2.68 5.50
C ALA A 133 -12.91 -2.41 4.41
N PRO A 134 -13.16 -3.36 3.48
CA PRO A 134 -12.63 -4.73 3.41
C PRO A 134 -11.36 -4.85 2.53
N PHE A 135 -10.43 -3.89 2.58
CA PHE A 135 -9.18 -3.99 1.83
C PHE A 135 -8.38 -5.25 2.23
N ARG A 136 -7.99 -6.05 1.24
CA ARG A 136 -7.24 -7.32 1.39
C ARG A 136 -6.11 -7.38 0.35
N PRO A 137 -4.91 -6.89 0.68
CA PRO A 137 -3.78 -6.98 -0.24
C PRO A 137 -3.34 -8.44 -0.41
N ALA A 138 -2.82 -8.78 -1.59
CA ALA A 138 -2.21 -10.08 -1.84
C ALA A 138 -0.78 -10.14 -1.27
N SER A 139 -0.10 -9.00 -1.21
CA SER A 139 1.22 -8.85 -0.61
C SER A 139 1.38 -7.50 0.10
N ILE A 140 2.22 -7.48 1.13
CA ILE A 140 2.64 -6.28 1.84
C ILE A 140 4.15 -6.20 1.76
N ARG A 141 4.68 -5.01 1.46
CA ARG A 141 6.11 -4.73 1.38
C ARG A 141 6.46 -3.52 2.23
N PHE A 142 7.60 -3.57 2.91
CA PHE A 142 8.13 -2.43 3.64
C PHE A 142 9.37 -1.91 2.93
N ASP A 143 9.31 -0.66 2.49
CA ASP A 143 10.39 -0.01 1.77
C ASP A 143 11.01 1.10 2.63
N VAL A 144 12.26 1.46 2.32
CA VAL A 144 12.92 2.63 2.90
C VAL A 144 13.43 3.50 1.76
N ALA A 145 13.00 4.76 1.72
CA ALA A 145 13.54 5.77 0.82
C ALA A 145 14.51 6.67 1.58
N THR A 146 15.73 6.83 1.07
CA THR A 146 16.70 7.79 1.60
C THR A 146 17.00 8.87 0.58
N ILE A 147 17.00 10.12 1.02
CA ILE A 147 17.36 11.27 0.21
C ILE A 147 18.61 11.90 0.85
N LEU A 148 19.73 11.88 0.11
CA LEU A 148 20.98 12.50 0.53
C LEU A 148 21.48 13.41 -0.59
N ALA A 149 21.69 14.69 -0.29
CA ALA A 149 22.15 15.68 -1.27
C ALA A 149 21.34 15.67 -2.59
N GLY A 150 20.03 15.49 -2.49
CA GLY A 150 19.11 15.42 -3.64
C GLY A 150 19.07 14.07 -4.36
N HIS A 151 19.93 13.12 -3.99
CA HIS A 151 19.93 11.77 -4.55
C HIS A 151 18.95 10.88 -3.77
N LEU A 152 17.94 10.36 -4.48
CA LEU A 152 16.99 9.38 -3.93
C LEU A 152 17.50 7.95 -4.16
N GLN A 153 17.54 7.17 -3.09
CA GLN A 153 17.74 5.73 -3.12
C GLN A 153 16.57 5.04 -2.42
N VAL A 154 16.00 4.01 -3.04
CA VAL A 154 14.90 3.23 -2.49
C VAL A 154 15.38 1.81 -2.27
N PHE A 155 15.21 1.33 -1.04
CA PHE A 155 15.47 -0.03 -0.62
C PHE A 155 14.11 -0.74 -0.55
N GLU A 156 13.80 -1.51 -1.59
CA GLU A 156 12.58 -2.30 -1.64
C GLU A 156 12.70 -3.53 -0.73
N ALA A 157 11.59 -3.91 -0.08
CA ALA A 157 11.55 -5.05 0.85
C ALA A 157 12.69 -5.00 1.89
N ALA A 158 12.87 -3.82 2.49
CA ALA A 158 13.96 -3.55 3.43
C ALA A 158 13.89 -4.43 4.68
N PHE A 159 12.70 -4.93 5.06
CA PHE A 159 12.48 -5.86 6.18
C PHE A 159 11.09 -6.51 6.16
#